data_AF-A0A482RAG8-F1
#
_entry.id   AF-A0A482RAG8-F1
#
_cell.length_a   1.000
_cell.length_b   1.000
_cell.length_c   1.000
_cell.angle_alpha   90.00
_cell.angle_beta   90.00
_cell.angle_gamma   90.00
#
_symmetry.space_group_name_H-M   'P 1'
#
loop_
_entity.id
_entity.type
_entity.pdbx_description
1 polymer ?
#
loop_
_entity_poly.entity_id
_entity_poly.type
_entity_poly.pdbx_seq_one_letter_code
_entity_poly.pdbx_strand_id
1 'polypeptide(L)'
;MSAWLLRLYATPTATTVLLIDASTRRSYFADDDTCPLRSIGMLASGSNCWANVQEFCEPWRIAYDLSDARCWAPLFTPQHPLPSADVMPTLQTSMKYTMPDMKLAAGLESEIQATLTAQLRAWRPRFVTRVRADFTVPLRTLLFELEARAAGFDTGAPLLAPEGCVTAGVGTASMRGSMSGIAAAAALSAVRDMSSEHQAALDRLAPRFRVQGFPLHTVFTEMDAVVAMVRACGVHRMEEENVQYGLGAAVFPYPNNLFSVWVYVAVLTPAPNIVSR
;
A
#
# COMPACT_ATOMS: atom_id res chain seq x y z
N MET A 1 16.62 19.58 -3.22
CA MET A 1 15.37 20.08 -2.61
C MET A 1 14.39 18.91 -2.64
N SER A 2 14.11 18.29 -1.49
CA SER A 2 13.15 17.18 -1.39
C SER A 2 11.75 17.77 -1.17
N ALA A 3 10.78 17.36 -1.98
CA ALA A 3 9.39 17.79 -1.84
C ALA A 3 8.65 16.81 -0.93
N TRP A 4 7.98 17.36 0.09
CA TRP A 4 7.20 16.60 1.07
C TRP A 4 5.76 17.08 1.01
N LEU A 5 4.82 16.14 1.17
CA LEU A 5 3.41 16.48 1.34
C LEU A 5 3.12 16.58 2.83
N LEU A 6 2.49 17.69 3.23
CA LEU A 6 2.05 17.91 4.59
C LEU A 6 0.53 17.81 4.64
N ARG A 7 0.01 17.00 5.55
CA ARG A 7 -1.43 16.93 5.83
C ARG A 7 -1.69 17.27 7.29
N LEU A 8 -2.57 18.24 7.52
CA LEU A 8 -3.03 18.64 8.84
C LEU A 8 -4.34 17.93 9.16
N TYR A 9 -4.37 17.24 10.29
CA TYR A 9 -5.58 16.68 10.87
C TYR A 9 -5.93 17.49 12.11
N ALA A 10 -6.93 18.36 11.97
CA ALA A 10 -7.49 19.07 13.12
C ALA A 10 -8.58 18.19 13.73
N THR A 11 -8.30 17.59 14.90
CA THR A 11 -9.34 17.04 15.77
C THR A 11 -9.70 18.10 16.82
N PRO A 12 -10.91 18.05 17.42
CA PRO A 12 -11.32 19.04 18.43
C PRO A 12 -10.40 19.11 19.66
N THR A 13 -9.53 18.11 19.86
CA THR A 13 -8.61 18.03 21.01
C THR A 13 -7.13 18.15 20.64
N ALA A 14 -6.75 17.93 19.38
CA ALA A 14 -5.35 18.00 18.94
C ALA A 14 -5.21 18.21 17.43
N THR A 15 -4.16 18.93 17.03
CA THR A 15 -3.71 19.02 15.64
C THR A 15 -2.59 18.02 15.41
N THR A 16 -2.86 17.01 14.59
CA THR A 16 -1.85 16.01 14.19
C THR A 16 -1.31 16.37 12.80
N VAL A 17 0.01 16.37 12.66
CA VAL A 17 0.68 16.70 11.40
C VAL A 17 1.31 15.45 10.83
N LEU A 18 0.91 15.11 9.61
CA LEU A 18 1.43 13.99 8.85
C LEU A 18 2.34 14.51 7.73
N LEU A 19 3.56 14.03 7.70
CA LEU A 19 4.60 14.35 6.73
C LEU A 19 4.80 13.14 5.83
N ILE A 20 4.58 13.31 4.53
CA ILE A 20 4.67 12.22 3.56
C ILE A 20 5.80 12.54 2.59
N ASP A 21 6.78 11.65 2.53
CA ASP A 21 7.84 11.70 1.53
C ASP A 21 7.29 11.23 0.19
N ALA A 22 7.18 12.14 -0.77
CA ALA A 22 6.65 11.82 -2.09
C ALA A 22 7.54 10.82 -2.87
N SER A 23 8.83 10.75 -2.54
CA SER A 23 9.79 9.87 -3.23
C SER A 23 9.81 8.45 -2.68
N THR A 24 9.58 8.28 -1.38
CA THR A 24 9.62 6.98 -0.70
C THR A 24 8.25 6.45 -0.31
N ARG A 25 7.18 7.26 -0.48
CA ARG A 25 5.80 6.99 -0.05
C ARG A 25 5.66 6.74 1.47
N ARG A 26 6.69 7.04 2.26
CA ARG A 26 6.64 6.87 3.70
C ARG A 26 5.98 8.06 4.34
N SER A 27 5.10 7.80 5.30
CA SER A 27 4.47 8.79 6.15
C SER A 27 5.09 8.76 7.53
N TYR A 28 5.23 9.94 8.13
CA TYR A 28 5.80 10.17 9.44
C TYR A 28 4.93 11.18 10.15
N PHE A 29 4.74 11.01 11.45
CA PHE A 29 4.20 12.10 12.26
C PHE A 29 5.29 13.15 12.49
N ALA A 30 4.91 14.40 12.72
CA ALA A 30 5.88 15.48 12.96
C ALA A 30 6.72 15.27 14.24
N ASP A 31 6.19 14.51 15.20
CA ASP A 31 6.85 14.10 16.45
C ASP A 31 7.62 12.77 16.34
N ASP A 32 7.67 12.15 15.16
CA ASP A 32 8.36 10.89 14.95
C ASP A 32 9.87 11.09 14.73
N ASP A 33 10.68 10.59 15.67
CA ASP A 33 12.15 10.62 15.61
C ASP A 33 12.74 9.91 14.38
N THR A 34 11.98 9.03 13.75
CA THR A 34 12.40 8.28 12.55
C THR A 34 12.19 9.05 11.25
N CYS A 35 11.56 10.24 11.33
CA CYS A 35 11.38 11.11 10.18
C CYS A 35 12.75 11.60 9.66
N PRO A 36 13.08 11.37 8.38
CA PRO A 36 14.33 11.84 7.81
C PRO A 36 14.31 13.35 7.51
N LEU A 37 13.14 14.00 7.55
CA LEU A 37 13.01 15.43 7.33
C LEU A 37 13.63 16.21 8.50
N ARG A 38 14.69 16.96 8.23
CA ARG A 38 15.44 17.71 9.26
C ARG A 38 15.00 19.15 9.41
N SER A 39 14.49 19.76 8.34
CA SER A 39 14.19 21.19 8.32
C SER A 39 13.06 21.52 7.36
N ILE A 40 12.10 22.33 7.82
CA ILE A 40 11.01 22.90 7.03
C ILE A 40 11.18 24.42 7.01
N GLY A 41 11.55 24.95 5.85
CA GLY A 41 11.70 26.39 5.63
C GLY A 41 10.48 27.06 5.01
N MET A 42 9.63 26.29 4.31
CA MET A 42 8.49 26.83 3.57
C MET A 42 7.39 25.79 3.44
N LEU A 43 6.14 26.24 3.53
CA LEU A 43 4.93 25.49 3.21
C LEU A 43 4.23 26.13 2.03
N ALA A 44 3.70 25.33 1.12
CA ALA A 44 2.99 25.84 -0.05
C ALA A 44 1.65 25.10 -0.21
N SER A 45 0.63 25.86 -0.56
CA SER A 45 -0.71 25.38 -0.91
C SER A 45 -1.12 25.94 -2.27
N GLY A 46 -2.26 25.51 -2.79
CA GLY A 46 -2.82 26.03 -4.05
C GLY A 46 -3.22 27.52 -3.97
N SER A 47 -3.29 28.11 -2.78
CA SER A 47 -3.70 29.49 -2.55
C SER A 47 -2.60 30.43 -2.06
N ASN A 48 -1.56 29.92 -1.40
CA ASN A 48 -0.48 30.74 -0.82
C ASN A 48 0.79 29.92 -0.55
N CYS A 49 1.89 30.62 -0.33
CA CYS A 49 3.13 30.07 0.22
C CYS A 49 3.43 30.77 1.55
N TRP A 50 3.94 30.04 2.52
CA TRP A 50 4.33 30.57 3.83
C TRP A 50 5.79 30.23 4.11
N ALA A 51 6.57 31.25 4.44
CA ALA A 51 7.94 31.07 4.92
C ALA A 51 7.93 30.88 6.44
N ASN A 52 8.72 29.94 6.93
CA ASN A 52 8.91 29.77 8.37
C ASN A 52 9.73 30.93 8.91
N VAL A 53 9.18 31.68 9.87
CA VAL A 53 9.85 32.81 10.55
C VAL A 53 10.11 32.53 12.04
N GLN A 54 9.90 31.29 12.46
CA GLN A 54 10.20 30.80 13.81
C GLN A 54 11.71 30.64 13.99
N GLU A 55 12.15 30.53 15.24
CA GLU A 55 13.55 30.25 15.58
C GLU A 55 14.00 28.85 15.13
N PHE A 56 13.07 27.89 15.14
CA PHE A 56 13.32 26.50 14.81
C PHE A 56 12.84 26.16 13.40
N CYS A 57 13.49 25.17 12.79
CA CYS A 57 13.13 24.64 11.48
C CYS A 57 12.79 23.15 11.55
N GLU A 58 13.09 22.48 12.65
CA GLU A 58 12.88 21.05 12.83
C GLU A 58 11.37 20.73 12.96
N PRO A 59 10.85 19.71 12.24
CA PRO A 59 9.42 19.41 12.23
C PRO A 59 8.75 19.27 13.60
N TRP A 60 9.44 18.67 14.58
CA TRP A 60 8.93 18.47 15.93
C TRP A 60 8.99 19.73 16.82
N ARG A 61 9.64 20.81 16.38
CA ARG A 61 9.82 22.06 17.16
C ARG A 61 9.04 23.25 16.62
N ILE A 62 8.48 23.14 15.42
CA ILE A 62 7.74 24.24 14.79
C ILE A 62 6.25 24.13 15.08
N ALA A 63 5.60 25.26 15.26
CA ALA A 63 4.15 25.34 15.25
C ALA A 63 3.64 25.29 13.80
N TYR A 64 2.54 24.58 13.55
CA TYR A 64 1.95 24.41 12.22
C TYR A 64 0.69 25.27 11.99
N ASP A 65 0.45 26.27 12.84
CA ASP A 65 -0.66 27.21 12.66
C ASP A 65 -0.34 28.27 11.60
N LEU A 66 -0.87 28.09 10.40
CA LEU A 66 -0.70 29.01 9.27
C LEU A 66 -1.40 30.37 9.48
N SER A 67 -2.22 30.51 10.53
CA SER A 67 -2.92 31.75 10.87
C SER A 67 -2.02 32.72 11.64
N ASP A 68 -0.99 32.21 12.35
CA ASP A 68 -0.08 33.05 13.12
C ASP A 68 1.07 33.56 12.25
N ALA A 69 1.04 34.85 11.91
CA ALA A 69 2.07 35.51 11.12
C ALA A 69 3.43 35.59 11.84
N ARG A 70 3.50 35.32 13.15
CA ARG A 70 4.75 35.18 13.90
C ARG A 70 5.41 33.82 13.70
N CYS A 71 4.65 32.85 13.22
CA CYS A 71 5.15 31.52 12.90
C CYS A 71 5.40 31.36 11.39
N TRP A 72 4.43 31.83 10.59
CA TRP A 72 4.40 31.60 9.15
C TRP A 72 4.11 32.90 8.41
N ALA A 73 5.12 33.46 7.74
CA ALA A 73 4.97 34.67 6.94
C ALA A 73 4.36 34.34 5.56
N PRO A 74 3.13 34.78 5.26
CA PRO A 74 2.49 34.51 3.98
C PRO A 74 3.10 35.35 2.85
N LEU A 75 3.24 34.76 1.66
CA LEU A 75 3.71 35.43 0.45
C LEU A 75 2.65 36.41 -0.08
N PHE A 76 1.39 35.98 -0.11
CA PHE A 76 0.26 36.82 -0.51
C PHE A 76 -0.53 37.28 0.71
N THR A 77 -0.79 38.58 0.80
CA THR A 77 -1.52 39.24 1.89
C THR A 77 -2.72 40.01 1.34
N PRO A 78 -3.64 40.49 2.19
CA PRO A 78 -4.72 41.36 1.71
C PRO A 78 -4.21 42.64 1.02
N GLN A 79 -3.02 43.13 1.38
CA GLN A 79 -2.39 44.28 0.70
C GLN A 79 -1.70 43.89 -0.62
N HIS A 80 -1.25 42.63 -0.73
CA HIS A 80 -0.62 42.07 -1.92
C HIS A 80 -1.26 40.73 -2.27
N PRO A 81 -2.50 40.73 -2.82
CA PRO A 81 -3.25 39.51 -3.06
C PRO A 81 -2.62 38.69 -4.19
N LEU A 82 -2.97 37.39 -4.22
CA LEU A 82 -2.60 36.50 -5.31
C LEU A 82 -3.04 37.14 -6.66
N PRO A 83 -2.14 37.25 -7.65
CA PRO A 83 -2.49 37.78 -8.97
C PRO A 83 -3.67 37.01 -9.58
N SER A 84 -4.59 37.72 -10.21
CA SER A 84 -5.73 37.11 -10.89
C SER A 84 -5.26 36.14 -11.98
N ALA A 85 -6.06 35.11 -12.26
CA ALA A 85 -5.74 34.09 -13.27
C ALA A 85 -5.49 34.68 -14.67
N ASP A 86 -6.04 35.86 -14.97
CA ASP A 86 -5.82 36.59 -16.22
C ASP A 86 -4.41 37.17 -16.34
N VAL A 87 -3.79 37.52 -15.20
CA VAL A 87 -2.45 38.10 -15.12
C VAL A 87 -1.40 37.00 -14.97
N MET A 88 -1.70 35.97 -14.18
CA MET A 88 -0.81 34.85 -13.95
C MET A 88 -1.60 33.53 -14.01
N PRO A 89 -1.85 32.99 -15.22
CA PRO A 89 -2.54 31.73 -15.36
C PRO A 89 -1.68 30.58 -14.84
N THR A 90 -2.31 29.65 -14.13
CA THR A 90 -1.64 28.41 -13.72
C THR A 90 -1.30 27.57 -14.96
N LEU A 91 -0.05 27.12 -15.05
CA LEU A 91 0.36 26.10 -16.02
C LEU A 91 -0.08 24.70 -15.58
N GLN A 92 -0.42 24.54 -14.30
CA GLN A 92 -0.84 23.26 -13.74
C GLN A 92 -2.29 22.98 -14.13
N THR A 93 -2.49 21.93 -14.93
CA THR A 93 -3.83 21.41 -15.23
C THR A 93 -4.46 20.83 -13.97
N SER A 94 -5.77 21.05 -13.77
CA SER A 94 -6.49 20.38 -12.69
C SER A 94 -6.45 18.87 -12.92
N MET A 95 -5.81 18.13 -12.02
CA MET A 95 -5.81 16.68 -12.06
C MET A 95 -7.21 16.18 -11.69
N LYS A 96 -7.97 15.76 -12.69
CA LYS A 96 -9.27 15.12 -12.50
C LYS A 96 -9.03 13.62 -12.41
N TYR A 97 -9.07 13.10 -11.18
CA TYR A 97 -9.04 11.68 -10.95
C TYR A 97 -10.43 11.09 -11.25
N THR A 98 -10.48 10.13 -12.16
CA THR A 98 -11.72 9.40 -12.44
C THR A 98 -11.81 8.16 -11.56
N MET A 99 -13.02 7.86 -11.10
CA MET A 99 -13.26 6.61 -10.38
C MET A 99 -12.95 5.43 -11.31
N PRO A 100 -12.28 4.39 -10.80
CA PRO A 100 -11.93 3.26 -11.64
C PRO A 100 -13.14 2.40 -11.96
N ASP A 101 -13.09 1.74 -13.12
CA ASP A 101 -14.11 0.78 -13.53
C ASP A 101 -13.97 -0.53 -12.75
N MET A 102 -14.88 -0.75 -11.81
CA MET A 102 -14.95 -1.96 -10.99
C MET A 102 -15.28 -3.22 -11.81
N LYS A 103 -16.03 -3.08 -12.91
CA LYS A 103 -16.37 -4.22 -13.78
C LYS A 103 -15.14 -4.68 -14.53
N LEU A 104 -14.35 -3.73 -15.04
CA LEU A 104 -13.08 -4.03 -15.69
C LEU A 104 -12.10 -4.70 -14.70
N ALA A 105 -11.99 -4.20 -13.47
CA ALA A 105 -11.15 -4.81 -12.44
C ALA A 105 -11.52 -6.27 -12.16
N ALA A 106 -12.82 -6.56 -11.96
CA ALA A 106 -13.30 -7.91 -11.72
C ALA A 106 -13.10 -8.83 -12.95
N GLY A 107 -13.28 -8.29 -14.15
CA GLY A 107 -12.99 -9.00 -15.40
C GLY A 107 -11.51 -9.38 -15.51
N LEU A 108 -10.62 -8.42 -15.26
CA LEU A 108 -9.17 -8.63 -15.25
C LEU A 108 -8.74 -9.65 -14.19
N GLU A 109 -9.31 -9.61 -12.99
CA GLU A 109 -9.01 -10.62 -11.94
C GLU A 109 -9.33 -12.03 -12.43
N SER A 110 -10.53 -12.23 -12.99
CA SER A 110 -10.97 -13.53 -13.50
C SER A 110 -10.10 -13.99 -14.68
N GLU A 111 -9.76 -13.07 -15.58
CA GLU A 111 -8.96 -13.35 -16.76
C GLU A 111 -7.50 -13.70 -16.40
N ILE A 112 -6.88 -12.95 -15.48
CA ILE A 112 -5.52 -13.23 -14.98
C ILE A 112 -5.49 -14.61 -14.32
N GLN A 113 -6.48 -14.90 -13.46
CA GLN A 113 -6.53 -16.19 -12.78
C GLN A 113 -6.70 -17.37 -13.76
N ALA A 114 -7.60 -17.23 -14.74
CA ALA A 114 -7.82 -18.26 -15.76
C ALA A 114 -6.58 -18.46 -16.64
N THR A 115 -5.97 -17.36 -17.08
CA THR A 115 -4.78 -17.38 -17.95
C THR A 115 -3.59 -18.00 -17.26
N LEU A 116 -3.30 -17.59 -16.02
CA LEU A 116 -2.20 -18.17 -15.23
C LEU A 116 -2.42 -19.65 -14.94
N THR A 117 -3.66 -20.06 -14.66
CA THR A 117 -3.99 -21.49 -14.48
C THR A 117 -3.74 -22.29 -15.75
N ALA A 118 -4.11 -21.75 -16.91
CA ALA A 118 -3.88 -22.38 -18.20
C ALA A 118 -2.38 -22.44 -18.56
N GLN A 119 -1.65 -21.35 -18.36
CA GLN A 119 -0.21 -21.24 -18.61
C GLN A 119 0.58 -22.20 -17.71
N LEU A 120 0.24 -22.30 -16.43
CA LEU A 120 0.90 -23.22 -15.51
C LEU A 120 0.76 -24.69 -15.96
N ARG A 121 -0.42 -25.07 -16.49
CA ARG A 121 -0.64 -26.39 -17.09
C ARG A 121 0.16 -26.57 -18.38
N ALA A 122 0.18 -25.55 -19.24
CA ALA A 122 0.89 -25.57 -20.51
C ALA A 122 2.42 -25.67 -20.32
N TRP A 123 2.99 -25.03 -19.30
CA TRP A 123 4.42 -25.08 -18.99
C TRP A 123 4.87 -26.43 -18.44
N ARG A 124 3.94 -27.28 -17.98
CA ARG A 124 4.22 -28.61 -17.41
C ARG A 124 3.51 -29.72 -18.21
N PRO A 125 3.84 -29.91 -19.50
CA PRO A 125 3.17 -30.92 -20.32
C PRO A 125 3.45 -32.36 -19.88
N ARG A 126 4.56 -32.58 -19.13
CA ARG A 126 5.00 -33.90 -18.68
C ARG A 126 4.35 -34.36 -17.37
N PHE A 127 3.75 -33.45 -16.60
CA PHE A 127 3.22 -33.73 -15.27
C PHE A 127 1.78 -33.26 -15.12
N VAL A 128 0.93 -34.07 -14.47
CA VAL A 128 -0.43 -33.65 -14.13
C VAL A 128 -0.36 -32.50 -13.13
N THR A 129 -0.70 -31.30 -13.60
CA THR A 129 -0.66 -30.09 -12.78
C THR A 129 -2.01 -29.87 -12.11
N ARG A 130 -2.11 -30.24 -10.83
CA ARG A 130 -3.32 -30.06 -10.02
C ARG A 130 -3.31 -28.69 -9.35
N VAL A 131 -4.13 -27.78 -9.87
CA VAL A 131 -4.38 -26.48 -9.24
C VAL A 131 -5.57 -26.61 -8.30
N ARG A 132 -5.37 -26.21 -7.04
CA ARG A 132 -6.32 -26.35 -5.96
C ARG A 132 -7.09 -25.07 -5.72
N ALA A 133 -8.37 -25.08 -6.10
CA ALA A 133 -9.26 -23.93 -5.98
C ALA A 133 -9.63 -23.59 -4.52
N ASP A 134 -9.51 -24.56 -3.60
CA ASP A 134 -9.72 -24.35 -2.17
C ASP A 134 -8.67 -23.42 -1.53
N PHE A 135 -7.51 -23.27 -2.18
CA PHE A 135 -6.48 -22.30 -1.79
C PHE A 135 -6.70 -20.91 -2.38
N THR A 136 -7.54 -20.76 -3.41
CA THR A 136 -7.76 -19.48 -4.07
C THR A 136 -8.29 -18.42 -3.11
N VAL A 137 -9.35 -18.73 -2.36
CA VAL A 137 -10.02 -17.76 -1.49
C VAL A 137 -9.11 -17.34 -0.33
N PRO A 138 -8.47 -18.26 0.42
CA PRO A 138 -7.52 -17.87 1.46
C PRO A 138 -6.33 -17.06 0.95
N LEU A 139 -5.74 -17.46 -0.19
CA LEU A 139 -4.65 -16.69 -0.80
C LEU A 139 -5.12 -15.29 -1.18
N ARG A 140 -6.34 -15.16 -1.72
CA ARG A 140 -6.91 -13.86 -2.06
C ARG A 140 -7.06 -12.98 -0.82
N THR A 141 -7.59 -13.49 0.29
CA THR A 141 -7.69 -12.73 1.56
C THR A 141 -6.34 -12.20 2.00
N LEU A 142 -5.28 -13.01 1.90
CA LEU A 142 -3.92 -12.56 2.21
C LEU A 142 -3.47 -11.44 1.26
N LEU A 143 -3.76 -11.53 -0.04
CA LEU A 143 -3.44 -10.46 -0.99
C LEU A 143 -4.16 -9.14 -0.66
N PHE A 144 -5.38 -9.18 -0.13
CA PHE A 144 -6.08 -7.98 0.35
C PHE A 144 -5.36 -7.32 1.53
N GLU A 145 -4.88 -8.12 2.49
CA GLU A 145 -4.09 -7.62 3.62
C GLU A 145 -2.75 -7.01 3.16
N LEU A 146 -2.09 -7.68 2.20
CA LEU A 146 -0.84 -7.20 1.62
C LEU A 146 -1.01 -5.88 0.87
N GLU A 147 -2.10 -5.73 0.10
CA GLU A 147 -2.39 -4.46 -0.57
C GLU A 147 -2.69 -3.35 0.43
N ALA A 148 -3.48 -3.63 1.48
CA ALA A 148 -3.78 -2.64 2.52
C ALA A 148 -2.48 -2.11 3.16
N ARG A 149 -1.54 -3.02 3.46
CA ARG A 149 -0.20 -2.70 3.96
C ARG A 149 0.62 -1.91 2.96
N ALA A 150 0.72 -2.38 1.71
CA ALA A 150 1.49 -1.73 0.65
C ALA A 150 0.94 -0.34 0.31
N ALA A 151 -0.38 -0.14 0.45
CA ALA A 151 -1.03 1.13 0.22
C ALA A 151 -0.87 2.11 1.39
N GLY A 152 -0.33 1.66 2.53
CA GLY A 152 -0.10 2.47 3.72
C GLY A 152 -1.31 2.59 4.65
N PHE A 153 -2.30 1.69 4.55
CA PHE A 153 -3.48 1.69 5.41
C PHE A 153 -3.24 1.08 6.81
N ASP A 154 -2.11 0.41 7.05
CA ASP A 154 -1.77 -0.21 8.34
C ASP A 154 -1.15 0.76 9.37
N THR A 155 -1.01 2.06 9.06
CA THR A 155 -0.78 3.08 10.09
C THR A 155 -2.10 3.57 10.67
N GLY A 156 -2.81 2.74 11.44
CA GLY A 156 -3.79 3.16 12.48
C GLY A 156 -4.79 4.30 12.18
N ALA A 157 -5.10 4.63 10.93
CA ALA A 157 -6.02 5.70 10.54
C ALA A 157 -6.42 5.52 9.06
N PRO A 158 -7.73 5.48 8.74
CA PRO A 158 -8.20 5.24 7.38
C PRO A 158 -7.88 6.46 6.50
N LEU A 159 -6.97 6.31 5.55
CA LEU A 159 -6.53 7.40 4.66
C LEU A 159 -7.49 7.70 3.51
N LEU A 160 -8.55 6.90 3.33
CA LEU A 160 -9.61 7.11 2.34
C LEU A 160 -10.94 6.56 2.87
N ALA A 161 -11.56 7.25 3.83
CA ALA A 161 -13.01 7.20 3.92
C ALA A 161 -13.55 8.11 2.81
N PRO A 162 -14.25 7.60 1.78
CA PRO A 162 -15.11 8.47 1.00
C PRO A 162 -16.16 9.03 1.95
N GLU A 163 -16.41 10.33 1.89
CA GLU A 163 -17.49 10.93 2.66
C GLU A 163 -18.79 10.16 2.40
N GLY A 164 -19.39 9.65 3.48
CA GLY A 164 -20.70 9.00 3.48
C GLY A 164 -20.68 7.47 3.51
N CYS A 165 -20.51 6.89 4.69
CA CYS A 165 -21.28 5.70 5.05
C CYS A 165 -21.54 5.68 6.55
N VAL A 166 -22.81 5.89 6.90
CA VAL A 166 -23.37 5.67 8.23
C VAL A 166 -23.52 4.17 8.47
N THR A 167 -22.87 3.61 9.48
CA THR A 167 -23.45 2.57 10.34
C THR A 167 -22.76 2.51 11.70
N ALA A 168 -23.59 2.40 12.72
CA ALA A 168 -23.26 2.35 14.14
C ALA A 168 -22.62 1.01 14.55
N GLY A 169 -21.87 1.00 15.66
CA GLY A 169 -21.55 -0.24 16.37
C GLY A 169 -20.30 -0.21 17.26
N VAL A 170 -20.43 0.41 18.44
CA VAL A 170 -19.89 0.01 19.76
C VAL A 170 -18.58 -0.80 19.81
N GLY A 171 -17.56 -0.27 20.52
CA GLY A 171 -16.48 -1.10 21.06
C GLY A 171 -15.25 -0.32 21.52
N THR A 172 -15.27 0.17 22.75
CA THR A 172 -14.13 0.77 23.46
C THR A 172 -12.99 -0.23 23.68
N ALA A 173 -11.75 0.13 23.36
CA ALA A 173 -10.56 -0.34 24.09
C ALA A 173 -9.37 0.62 23.91
N SER A 174 -9.04 1.29 25.00
CA SER A 174 -7.80 2.00 25.26
C SER A 174 -6.62 1.02 25.30
N MET A 175 -5.56 1.28 24.54
CA MET A 175 -4.20 0.88 24.93
C MET A 175 -3.18 1.90 24.44
N ARG A 176 -2.70 2.71 25.40
CA ARG A 176 -1.44 3.44 25.32
C ARG A 176 -0.29 2.41 25.33
N GLY A 177 0.54 2.44 24.30
CA GLY A 177 1.83 1.78 24.26
C GLY A 177 2.84 2.69 23.58
N SER A 178 3.71 3.32 24.37
CA SER A 178 4.89 4.02 23.89
C SER A 178 5.82 3.00 23.22
N MET A 179 6.20 3.20 21.95
CA MET A 179 7.30 2.45 21.34
C MET A 179 8.13 3.36 20.43
N SER A 180 9.22 3.84 21.01
CA SER A 180 10.36 4.46 20.35
C SER A 180 11.17 3.45 19.54
N GLY A 181 11.63 3.85 18.35
CA GLY A 181 12.98 3.47 17.88
C GLY A 181 13.15 2.37 16.82
N ILE A 182 12.10 1.89 16.12
CA ILE A 182 12.25 0.71 15.24
C ILE A 182 11.97 0.98 13.74
N ALA A 183 11.48 2.15 13.32
CA ALA A 183 10.88 2.29 11.97
C ALA A 183 11.83 2.06 10.77
N ALA A 184 13.13 2.38 10.88
CA ALA A 184 14.08 2.15 9.79
C ALA A 184 14.47 0.66 9.65
N ALA A 185 14.58 -0.05 10.77
CA ALA A 185 14.69 -1.51 10.78
C ALA A 185 13.36 -2.12 10.33
N ALA A 186 12.21 -1.54 10.69
CA ALA A 186 10.87 -2.01 10.35
C ALA A 186 10.54 -1.99 8.86
N ALA A 187 11.25 -1.25 8.00
CA ALA A 187 11.00 -1.32 6.55
C ALA A 187 11.74 -2.48 5.87
N LEU A 188 12.94 -2.82 6.35
CA LEU A 188 13.67 -4.03 5.94
C LEU A 188 13.17 -5.27 6.70
N SER A 189 12.68 -5.07 7.93
CA SER A 189 11.92 -6.03 8.73
C SER A 189 10.55 -6.23 8.11
N ALA A 190 9.82 -5.22 7.63
CA ALA A 190 8.52 -5.43 6.98
C ALA A 190 8.64 -6.31 5.73
N VAL A 191 9.71 -6.19 4.95
CA VAL A 191 9.98 -7.12 3.83
C VAL A 191 10.36 -8.53 4.34
N ARG A 192 11.04 -8.65 5.51
CA ARG A 192 11.43 -9.94 6.14
C ARG A 192 10.34 -10.58 7.02
N ASP A 193 9.45 -9.80 7.63
CA ASP A 193 8.34 -10.13 8.53
C ASP A 193 7.11 -10.49 7.71
N MET A 194 6.92 -9.83 6.56
CA MET A 194 5.91 -10.20 5.58
C MET A 194 6.14 -11.60 5.03
N SER A 195 7.37 -12.14 5.04
CA SER A 195 7.59 -13.55 4.72
C SER A 195 7.23 -14.46 5.90
N SER A 196 7.50 -14.07 7.15
CA SER A 196 7.33 -14.92 8.34
C SER A 196 5.87 -15.03 8.82
N GLU A 197 5.15 -13.91 8.91
CA GLU A 197 3.72 -13.91 9.26
C GLU A 197 2.88 -14.59 8.18
N HIS A 198 3.22 -14.30 6.92
CA HIS A 198 2.60 -14.94 5.76
C HIS A 198 2.86 -16.45 5.74
N GLN A 199 4.09 -16.88 6.03
CA GLN A 199 4.40 -18.30 6.17
C GLN A 199 3.56 -18.94 7.29
N ALA A 200 3.41 -18.24 8.43
CA ALA A 200 2.56 -18.70 9.53
C ALA A 200 1.06 -18.76 9.15
N ALA A 201 0.57 -17.82 8.35
CA ALA A 201 -0.80 -17.83 7.84
C ALA A 201 -1.02 -19.01 6.87
N LEU A 202 -0.06 -19.30 6.00
CA LEU A 202 -0.10 -20.46 5.12
C LEU A 202 -0.03 -21.78 5.89
N ASP A 203 0.82 -21.88 6.92
CA ASP A 203 0.93 -23.07 7.76
C ASP A 203 -0.38 -23.37 8.50
N ARG A 204 -1.14 -22.34 8.89
CA ARG A 204 -2.50 -22.48 9.46
C ARG A 204 -3.53 -22.97 8.44
N LEU A 205 -3.43 -22.50 7.20
CA LEU A 205 -4.36 -22.84 6.13
C LEU A 205 -4.14 -24.25 5.57
N ALA A 206 -2.92 -24.77 5.69
CA ALA A 206 -2.53 -26.05 5.09
C ALA A 206 -1.70 -26.94 6.03
N PRO A 207 -2.21 -27.36 7.20
CA PRO A 207 -1.44 -28.20 8.12
C PRO A 207 -1.02 -29.56 7.49
N ARG A 208 -1.67 -29.97 6.39
CA ARG A 208 -1.38 -31.20 5.65
C ARG A 208 -0.35 -31.03 4.52
N PHE A 209 0.01 -29.80 4.17
CA PHE A 209 0.90 -29.51 3.06
C PHE A 209 2.01 -28.58 3.53
N ARG A 210 3.23 -28.88 3.09
CA ARG A 210 4.30 -27.90 3.13
C ARG A 210 4.03 -26.90 2.00
N VAL A 211 3.76 -25.65 2.36
CA VAL A 211 3.50 -24.58 1.39
C VAL A 211 4.78 -23.81 1.12
N GLN A 212 5.16 -23.69 -0.14
CA GLN A 212 6.26 -22.85 -0.60
C GLN A 212 5.75 -21.89 -1.66
N GLY A 213 5.87 -20.60 -1.44
CA GLY A 213 5.40 -19.59 -2.39
C GLY A 213 5.75 -18.20 -1.92
N PHE A 214 5.47 -17.22 -2.76
CA PHE A 214 5.63 -15.82 -2.41
C PHE A 214 4.62 -14.97 -3.18
N PRO A 215 4.17 -13.85 -2.60
CA PRO A 215 3.32 -12.92 -3.31
C PRO A 215 4.15 -12.13 -4.34
N LEU A 216 3.55 -11.90 -5.49
CA LEU A 216 4.07 -11.05 -6.56
C LEU A 216 3.17 -9.83 -6.70
N HIS A 217 3.77 -8.66 -6.85
CA HIS A 217 3.07 -7.40 -7.03
C HIS A 217 3.56 -6.70 -8.30
N THR A 218 2.63 -6.20 -9.11
CA THR A 218 2.94 -5.39 -10.29
C THR A 218 1.77 -4.47 -10.63
N VAL A 219 2.01 -3.45 -11.46
CA VAL A 219 0.94 -2.68 -12.09
C VAL A 219 0.50 -3.39 -13.37
N PHE A 220 -0.81 -3.51 -13.59
CA PHE A 220 -1.32 -4.09 -14.82
C PHE A 220 -0.93 -3.22 -16.02
N THR A 221 -0.25 -3.84 -16.98
CA THR A 221 0.12 -3.23 -18.26
C THR A 221 -0.45 -4.11 -19.36
N GLU A 222 0.01 -5.36 -19.41
CA GLU A 222 -0.44 -6.38 -20.35
C GLU A 222 -0.49 -7.76 -19.66
N MET A 223 -1.33 -8.65 -20.17
CA MET A 223 -1.44 -10.02 -19.64
C MET A 223 -0.11 -10.77 -19.75
N ASP A 224 0.61 -10.62 -20.87
CA ASP A 224 1.89 -11.29 -21.11
C ASP A 224 2.97 -10.88 -20.10
N ALA A 225 2.94 -9.62 -19.63
CA ALA A 225 3.86 -9.16 -18.58
C ALA A 225 3.61 -9.88 -17.25
N VAL A 226 2.34 -10.08 -16.88
CA VAL A 226 1.96 -10.84 -15.67
C VAL A 226 2.37 -12.30 -15.79
N VAL A 227 2.13 -12.91 -16.96
CA VAL A 227 2.51 -14.29 -17.26
C VAL A 227 4.03 -14.46 -17.22
N ALA A 228 4.78 -13.54 -17.82
CA ALA A 228 6.24 -13.55 -17.83
C ALA A 228 6.82 -13.41 -16.42
N MET A 229 6.25 -12.52 -15.59
CA MET A 229 6.63 -12.35 -14.19
C MET A 229 6.46 -13.66 -13.41
N VAL A 230 5.31 -14.32 -13.52
CA VAL A 230 5.05 -15.61 -12.86
C VAL A 230 5.96 -16.71 -13.40
N ARG A 231 6.25 -16.71 -14.70
CA ARG A 231 7.17 -17.68 -15.32
C ARG A 231 8.60 -17.52 -14.81
N ALA A 232 9.04 -16.28 -14.60
CA ALA A 232 10.38 -15.97 -14.10
C ALA A 232 10.63 -16.54 -12.69
N CYS A 233 9.59 -16.70 -11.88
CA CYS A 233 9.67 -17.33 -10.56
C CYS A 233 10.04 -18.82 -10.59
N GLY A 234 9.97 -19.47 -11.75
CA GLY A 234 10.43 -20.86 -11.89
C GLY A 234 9.56 -21.90 -11.17
N VAL A 235 8.39 -21.54 -10.65
CA VAL A 235 7.44 -22.44 -9.95
C VAL A 235 7.03 -23.67 -10.78
N HIS A 236 7.04 -23.54 -12.11
CA HIS A 236 6.75 -24.61 -13.06
C HIS A 236 7.87 -25.66 -13.18
N ARG A 237 9.10 -25.33 -12.75
CA ARG A 237 10.27 -26.23 -12.81
C ARG A 237 10.35 -27.22 -11.66
N MET A 238 9.43 -27.16 -10.70
CA MET A 238 9.36 -28.14 -9.61
C MET A 238 8.91 -29.50 -10.16
N GLU A 239 9.76 -30.51 -10.07
CA GLU A 239 9.55 -31.85 -10.62
C GLU A 239 9.21 -32.92 -9.56
N GLU A 240 8.98 -32.52 -8.31
CA GLU A 240 8.58 -33.45 -7.24
C GLU A 240 7.25 -34.17 -7.56
N GLU A 241 7.20 -35.45 -7.23
CA GLU A 241 6.02 -36.30 -7.41
C GLU A 241 4.91 -35.89 -6.42
N ASN A 242 3.67 -35.78 -6.88
CA ASN A 242 2.50 -35.32 -6.09
C ASN A 242 2.44 -33.82 -5.70
N VAL A 243 3.26 -32.97 -6.31
CA VAL A 243 3.12 -31.50 -6.12
C VAL A 243 1.76 -31.00 -6.62
N GLN A 244 1.12 -30.21 -5.78
CA GLN A 244 -0.09 -29.46 -6.08
C GLN A 244 0.23 -27.97 -6.11
N TYR A 245 -0.64 -27.17 -6.71
CA TYR A 245 -0.44 -25.72 -6.82
C TYR A 245 -1.64 -24.97 -6.27
N GLY A 246 -1.39 -23.92 -5.50
CA GLY A 246 -2.36 -22.90 -5.14
C GLY A 246 -2.09 -21.64 -5.95
N LEU A 247 -3.15 -21.04 -6.51
CA LEU A 247 -3.06 -19.79 -7.25
C LEU A 247 -4.15 -18.84 -6.74
N GLY A 248 -3.75 -17.65 -6.30
CA GLY A 248 -4.65 -16.54 -6.01
C GLY A 248 -4.26 -15.33 -6.84
N ALA A 249 -5.23 -14.65 -7.43
CA ALA A 249 -5.02 -13.34 -8.04
C ALA A 249 -5.99 -12.34 -7.40
N ALA A 250 -5.54 -11.11 -7.21
CA ALA A 250 -6.37 -10.01 -6.72
C ALA A 250 -6.00 -8.76 -7.52
N VAL A 251 -7.03 -8.05 -7.99
CA VAL A 251 -6.84 -6.80 -8.76
C VAL A 251 -7.46 -5.66 -7.97
N PHE A 252 -6.64 -4.66 -7.66
CA PHE A 252 -7.04 -3.49 -6.89
C PHE A 252 -7.12 -2.26 -7.79
N PRO A 253 -8.31 -1.71 -7.99
CA PRO A 253 -8.51 -0.56 -8.85
C PRO A 253 -8.15 0.76 -8.14
N TYR A 254 -7.28 1.54 -8.77
CA TYR A 254 -6.91 2.90 -8.40
C TYR A 254 -7.47 3.93 -9.38
N PRO A 255 -7.62 5.20 -8.96
CA PRO A 255 -8.13 6.25 -9.84
C PRO A 255 -7.41 6.32 -11.19
N ASN A 256 -8.14 6.72 -12.23
CA ASN A 256 -7.70 6.71 -13.63
C ASN A 256 -7.44 5.31 -14.22
N ASN A 257 -8.18 4.29 -13.77
CA ASN A 257 -8.07 2.90 -14.27
C ASN A 257 -6.64 2.33 -14.15
N LEU A 258 -5.93 2.69 -13.09
CA LEU A 258 -4.66 2.08 -12.75
C LEU A 258 -4.95 0.85 -11.90
N PHE A 259 -4.49 -0.33 -12.29
CA PHE A 259 -4.80 -1.57 -11.58
C PHE A 259 -3.54 -2.14 -10.94
N SER A 260 -3.54 -2.26 -9.62
CA SER A 260 -2.52 -2.95 -8.85
C SER A 260 -2.86 -4.44 -8.85
N VAL A 261 -1.96 -5.27 -9.34
CA VAL A 261 -2.17 -6.71 -9.50
C VAL A 261 -1.30 -7.44 -8.51
N TRP A 262 -1.94 -8.24 -7.67
CA TRP A 262 -1.28 -9.21 -6.82
C TRP A 262 -1.53 -10.62 -7.32
N VAL A 263 -0.47 -11.40 -7.40
CA VAL A 263 -0.53 -12.82 -7.74
C VAL A 263 0.21 -13.60 -6.68
N TYR A 264 -0.47 -14.58 -6.11
CA TYR A 264 0.13 -15.54 -5.21
C TYR A 264 0.22 -16.89 -5.90
N VAL A 265 1.45 -17.40 -6.07
CA VAL A 265 1.67 -18.78 -6.51
C VAL A 265 2.28 -19.59 -5.38
N ALA A 266 1.55 -20.61 -4.96
CA ALA A 266 1.96 -21.56 -3.94
C ALA A 266 2.21 -22.93 -4.57
N VAL A 267 3.34 -23.53 -4.22
CA VAL A 267 3.66 -24.94 -4.43
C VAL A 267 3.33 -25.69 -3.14
N LEU A 268 2.50 -26.71 -3.25
CA LEU A 268 1.96 -27.50 -2.14
C LEU A 268 2.53 -28.91 -2.25
N THR A 269 3.47 -29.25 -1.37
CA THR A 269 4.00 -30.62 -1.25
C THR A 269 3.29 -31.32 -0.07
N PRO A 270 2.71 -32.52 -0.25
CA PRO A 270 2.11 -33.26 0.85
C PRO A 270 3.12 -33.47 1.97
N ALA A 271 2.74 -33.18 3.23
CA ALA A 271 3.63 -33.43 4.36
C ALA A 271 3.82 -34.96 4.52
N PRO A 272 5.04 -35.46 4.73
CA PRO A 272 5.33 -36.90 4.74
C PRO A 272 4.63 -37.71 5.85
N ASN A 273 3.94 -37.08 6.80
CA ASN A 273 3.43 -37.73 8.03
C ASN A 273 1.91 -37.61 8.26
N ILE A 274 1.07 -37.76 7.24
CA ILE A 274 -0.38 -37.94 7.44
C ILE A 274 -0.91 -39.06 6.54
N VAL A 275 -0.29 -40.24 6.62
CA VAL A 275 -0.90 -41.52 6.23
C VAL A 275 -0.54 -42.55 7.29
N SER A 276 -1.37 -42.64 8.34
CA SER A 276 -1.69 -43.91 9.00
C SER A 276 -2.78 -43.67 10.04
N ARG A 277 -4.05 -43.76 9.62
CA ARG A 277 -5.15 -44.45 10.32
C ARG A 277 -6.44 -44.28 9.53
#